data_AF-A0AAQ3G951-F1
#
_entry.id   AF-A0AAQ3G951-F1
#
_cell.length_a   1.000
_cell.length_b   1.000
_cell.length_c   1.000
_cell.angle_alpha   90.00
_cell.angle_beta   90.00
_cell.angle_gamma   90.00
#
_symmetry.space_group_name_H-M   'P 1'
#
loop_
_entity.id
_entity.type
_entity.pdbx_description
1 polymer ?
#
loop_
_entity_poly.entity_id
_entity_poly.type
_entity_poly.pdbx_seq_one_letter_code
_entity_poly.pdbx_strand_id
1 'polypeptide(L)' 'MRHNLLDVEMLDGQRIKARALTTKTSASKEEYLQLESPNLLQEVRLDMISAITVMDEGAGYQRKDFTIGSCAI' A
#
# COMPACT_ATOMS: atom_id res chain seq x y z
N MET A 1 -12.73 14.22 0.28
CA MET A 1 -11.91 13.03 0.61
C MET A 1 -10.59 13.21 -0.11
N ARG A 2 -9.46 13.22 0.61
CA ARG A 2 -8.13 13.45 0.01
C ARG A 2 -7.63 12.12 -0.58
N HIS A 3 -7.45 12.08 -1.89
CA HIS A 3 -6.85 10.93 -2.57
C HIS A 3 -5.32 11.10 -2.51
N ASN A 4 -4.71 10.56 -1.46
CA ASN A 4 -3.28 10.69 -1.21
C ASN A 4 -2.50 9.77 -2.14
N LEU A 5 -1.40 10.26 -2.70
CA LEU A 5 -0.52 9.44 -3.53
C LEU A 5 0.25 8.49 -2.61
N LEU A 6 0.26 7.21 -2.92
CA LEU A 6 1.07 6.20 -2.23
C LEU A 6 2.16 5.68 -3.15
N ASP A 7 3.35 5.51 -2.59
CA ASP A 7 4.41 4.69 -3.17
C ASP A 7 4.43 3.35 -2.42
N VAL A 8 4.01 2.29 -3.09
CA VAL A 8 3.91 0.94 -2.54
C VAL A 8 5.07 0.12 -3.08
N GLU A 9 5.92 -0.33 -2.18
CA GLU A 9 7.05 -1.21 -2.45
C GLU A 9 6.63 -2.65 -2.20
N MET A 10 6.61 -3.47 -3.25
CA MET A 10 6.37 -4.91 -3.20
C MET A 10 7.61 -5.64 -2.67
N LEU A 11 7.42 -6.85 -2.12
CA LEU A 11 8.50 -7.74 -1.67
C LEU A 11 9.49 -8.09 -2.79
N ASP A 12 9.04 -8.10 -4.04
CA ASP A 12 9.87 -8.32 -5.23
C ASP A 12 10.80 -7.13 -5.54
N GLY A 13 10.70 -6.02 -4.78
CA GLY A 13 11.41 -4.77 -5.02
C GLY A 13 10.74 -3.84 -6.03
N GLN A 14 9.61 -4.27 -6.62
CA GLN A 14 8.81 -3.42 -7.51
C GLN A 14 8.15 -2.29 -6.72
N ARG A 15 8.22 -1.05 -7.22
CA ARG A 15 7.55 0.11 -6.63
C ARG A 15 6.40 0.57 -7.50
N ILE A 16 5.23 0.76 -6.90
CA ILE A 16 3.99 1.15 -7.55
C ILE A 16 3.56 2.49 -6.97
N LYS A 17 3.48 3.52 -7.82
CA LYS A 17 2.97 4.85 -7.44
C LYS A 17 1.52 4.97 -7.86
N ALA A 18 0.60 4.98 -6.90
CA ALA A 18 -0.83 5.02 -7.15
C ALA A 18 -1.58 5.65 -5.97
N ARG A 19 -2.80 6.14 -6.16
CA ARG A 19 -3.55 6.82 -5.09
C ARG A 19 -4.21 5.79 -4.18
N ALA A 20 -4.10 5.96 -2.85
CA ALA A 20 -4.86 5.14 -1.92
C ALA A 20 -6.36 5.43 -2.10
N LEU A 21 -7.14 4.41 -2.45
CA LEU A 21 -8.59 4.50 -2.38
C LEU A 21 -9.07 3.97 -1.04
N THR A 22 -8.83 2.69 -0.78
CA THR A 22 -9.31 2.02 0.44
C THR A 22 -8.56 0.70 0.67
N THR A 23 -8.60 0.20 1.90
CA THR A 23 -8.20 -1.16 2.25
C THR A 23 -9.44 -2.06 2.26
N LYS A 24 -9.35 -3.22 1.61
CA LYS A 24 -10.40 -4.23 1.54
C LYS A 24 -9.91 -5.52 2.17
N THR A 25 -10.63 -6.02 3.17
CA THR A 25 -10.40 -7.37 3.71
C THR A 25 -11.32 -8.36 3.00
N SER A 26 -10.73 -9.39 2.40
CA SER A 26 -11.46 -10.48 1.75
C SER A 26 -12.06 -11.44 2.77
N ALA A 27 -13.06 -12.23 2.37
CA ALA A 27 -13.69 -13.24 3.21
C ALA A 27 -12.70 -14.31 3.71
N SER A 28 -11.61 -14.52 2.97
CA SER A 28 -10.47 -15.37 3.35
C SER A 28 -9.56 -14.77 4.42
N LYS A 29 -9.94 -13.64 5.06
CA LYS A 29 -9.13 -12.84 6.00
C LYS A 29 -7.86 -12.22 5.41
N GLU A 30 -7.78 -12.14 4.10
CA GLU A 30 -6.67 -11.54 3.39
C GLU A 30 -6.90 -10.04 3.22
N GLU A 31 -5.89 -9.22 3.47
CA GLU A 31 -5.97 -7.78 3.31
C GLU A 31 -5.42 -7.34 1.96
N TYR A 32 -6.21 -6.56 1.23
CA TYR A 32 -5.90 -5.99 -0.08
C TYR A 32 -5.95 -4.47 0.00
N LEU A 33 -4.96 -3.80 -0.58
CA LEU A 33 -4.94 -2.36 -0.75
C LEU A 33 -5.44 -2.03 -2.15
N GLN A 34 -6.55 -1.29 -2.22
CA GLN A 34 -7.07 -0.78 -3.49
C GLN A 34 -6.40 0.55 -3.79
N LEU A 35 -5.68 0.57 -4.91
CA LEU A 35 -4.94 1.70 -5.43
C LEU A 35 -5.57 2.16 -6.75
N GLU A 36 -5.80 3.46 -6.89
CA GLU A 36 -6.20 4.05 -8.18
C GLU A 36 -4.95 4.47 -8.95
N SER A 37 -4.71 3.82 -10.08
CA SER A 37 -3.76 4.29 -11.09
C SER A 37 -4.51 5.12 -12.14
N PRO A 38 -3.82 6.00 -12.89
CA PRO A 38 -4.45 6.86 -13.90
C PRO A 38 -5.25 6.09 -14.99
N ASN A 39 -5.01 4.79 -15.15
CA ASN A 39 -5.65 3.96 -16.17
C ASN A 39 -6.51 2.82 -15.61
N LEU A 40 -6.35 2.43 -14.34
CA LEU A 40 -7.08 1.31 -13.73
C LEU A 40 -7.02 1.30 -12.20
N LEU A 41 -7.99 0.62 -11.60
CA LEU A 41 -7.97 0.26 -10.19
C LEU A 41 -7.08 -0.98 -10.02
N GLN A 42 -6.04 -0.87 -9.20
CA GLN A 42 -5.10 -1.93 -8.91
C GLN A 42 -5.29 -2.39 -7.47
N GLU A 43 -5.54 -3.69 -7.29
CA GLU A 43 -5.66 -4.30 -5.98
C GLU A 43 -4.37 -5.06 -5.68
N VAL A 44 -3.60 -4.58 -4.71
CA VAL A 44 -2.35 -5.23 -4.28
C VAL A 44 -2.56 -5.91 -2.94
N ARG A 45 -2.08 -7.13 -2.78
CA ARG A 45 -2.15 -7.85 -1.51
C ARG A 45 -1.20 -7.19 -0.51
N LEU A 46 -1.68 -6.84 0.69
CA LEU A 46 -0.79 -6.32 1.75
C LEU A 46 0.32 -7.31 2.10
N ASP A 47 0.04 -8.61 1.98
CA ASP A 47 0.99 -9.69 2.21
C ASP A 47 2.14 -9.74 1.18
N MET A 48 2.04 -8.98 0.09
CA MET A 48 3.13 -8.84 -0.90
C MET A 48 3.79 -7.47 -0.85
N ILE A 49 3.41 -6.62 0.10
CA ILE A 49 3.97 -5.29 0.27
C ILE A 49 5.09 -5.36 1.29
N SER A 50 6.25 -4.86 0.91
CA SER A 50 7.39 -4.62 1.81
C SER A 50 7.26 -3.29 2.55
N ALA A 51 6.79 -2.24 1.89
CA ALA A 51 6.60 -0.93 2.50
C ALA A 51 5.55 -0.10 1.77
N ILE A 52 4.84 0.75 2.51
CA ILE A 52 3.90 1.74 1.95
C ILE A 52 4.38 3.12 2.38
N THR A 53 4.48 4.03 1.43
CA THR A 53 4.85 5.42 1.68
C THR A 53 3.73 6.34 1.25
N VAL A 54 3.13 7.05 2.19
CA VAL A 54 2.15 8.09 1.95
C VAL A 54 2.87 9.37 1.53
N MET A 55 2.69 9.75 0.27
CA MET A 55 3.08 11.02 -0.30
C MET A 55 1.85 11.93 -0.35
N ASP A 56 1.47 12.47 0.81
CA ASP A 56 0.44 13.50 0.88
C ASP A 56 1.09 14.89 0.90
N GLU A 57 0.66 15.77 0.00
CA GLU A 57 1.19 17.14 -0.13
C GLU A 57 0.85 18.06 1.06
N GLY A 58 0.04 17.61 2.04
CA GLY A 58 -0.35 18.40 3.21
C GLY A 58 -0.17 17.73 4.58
N ALA A 59 -0.06 16.41 4.66
CA ALA A 59 -0.08 15.65 5.93
C ALA A 59 1.28 15.07 6.34
N GLY A 60 2.32 15.27 5.53
CA GLY A 60 3.67 14.78 5.80
C GLY A 60 3.94 13.39 5.20
N TYR A 61 5.23 13.07 5.12
CA TYR A 61 5.73 11.79 4.60
C TYR A 61 5.54 10.71 5.65
N GLN A 62 4.62 9.77 5.42
CA GLN A 62 4.41 8.63 6.31
C GLN A 62 4.80 7.33 5.61
N ARG A 63 5.97 6.79 5.95
CA ARG A 63 6.37 5.44 5.54
C ARG A 63 5.97 4.44 6.62
N LYS A 64 5.37 3.33 6.19
CA LYS A 64 5.02 2.19 7.02
C LYS A 64 5.61 0.94 6.38
N ASP A 65 6.62 0.40 7.04
CA ASP A 65 7.26 -0.84 6.62
C ASP A 65 6.41 -2.04 7.08
N PHE A 66 6.15 -2.94 6.14
CA PHE A 66 5.43 -4.19 6.36
C PHE A 66 6.49 -5.29 6.38
N THR A 67 7.16 -5.43 7.51
CA THR A 67 8.13 -6.52 7.71
C THR A 67 7.38 -7.84 7.85
N ILE A 68 7.20 -8.54 6.75
CA ILE A 68 6.62 -9.89 6.75
C ILE A 68 7.73 -10.84 7.17
N GLY A 69 7.79 -11.10 8.47
CA GLY A 69 8.80 -11.98 9.07
C GLY A 69 9.93 -11.25 9.77
N SER A 70 9.60 -10.57 10.87
CA SER A 70 10.43 -10.54 12.07
C SER A 70 9.61 -9.99 13.23
N CYS A 71 8.71 -10.82 13.75
CA CYS A 71 8.58 -10.87 15.20
C CYS A 71 9.78 -11.69 15.68
N ALA A 72 10.91 -11.01 15.91
CA ALA A 72 12.04 -11.60 16.62
C ALA A 72 12.60 -10.54 17.60
N ILE A 73 12.05 -10.64 18.81
CA ILE A 73 12.61 -10.29 20.13
C ILE A 73 12.71 -8.80 20.47
#